data_AF-A0A518CB07-F1
#
_entry.id   AF-A0A518CB07-F1
#
_cell.length_a   1.000
_cell.length_b   1.000
_cell.length_c   1.000
_cell.angle_alpha   90.00
_cell.angle_beta   90.00
_cell.angle_gamma   90.00
#
_symmetry.space_group_name_H-M   'P 1'
#
loop_
_entity.id
_entity.type
_entity.pdbx_description
1 polymer ?
#
loop_
_entity_poly.entity_id
_entity_poly.type
_entity_poly.pdbx_seq_one_letter_code
_entity_poly.pdbx_strand_id
1 'polypeptide(L)'
;MFRLPHPKMIHHRVHLGVTLIEVMMSTMVVSLGILGLVALIPLGTHLTERGVRADRIASLGPRAFHEARARGVFNPNNWVTQTTTPSGEQTLAFMTETQPAMLVRQPYLIDPTFFGGTAVHPSRRYFPYPTTFARNDSSTTPDAYTDANMTTTWNGSTLINGVGSDGDKLIRMWRLGVERSSGVGLSLAQSKFAFQSNDDLAFERPDDGDLSSFQRFYQRGGSGVRRQALGEYSWMVMLVPEPTETYECRGSLSNTVTRPYENWLNPPINYNHIDSTVTTAVRADLRSIVEAKATDEYTAHVIIMRNRLGLIPDGDTTTTPSGAVDGEDTSDPESLEYTNERVLRVTDFFGSGGFSTGEVTIFQEGGTLEQAEDQTLKISNGDWICLARRLPSRRIFPGMPPTRTNSRYPRGDIYQWYKVVMVDDVVPDGSGNYSRRLTINGPDWPVEETDADGTAGTLLSVPTHAIIVDGVVGVYSKRVRLETQTPWSP
;
A
#
# COMPACT_ATOMS: atom_id res chain seq x y z
N MET A 1 33.64 -17.90 95.37
CA MET A 1 32.31 -17.49 94.89
C MET A 1 32.10 -18.12 93.50
N PHE A 2 31.57 -19.34 93.45
CA PHE A 2 31.39 -20.10 92.20
C PHE A 2 29.89 -20.24 91.92
N ARG A 3 29.41 -19.62 90.83
CA ARG A 3 28.04 -19.79 90.31
C ARG A 3 28.00 -21.04 89.45
N LEU A 4 27.18 -22.01 89.85
CA LEU A 4 26.90 -23.21 89.07
C LEU A 4 26.01 -22.87 87.84
N PRO A 5 26.21 -23.54 86.69
CA PRO A 5 25.42 -23.33 85.48
C PRO A 5 24.03 -23.98 85.61
N HIS A 6 22.99 -23.28 85.16
CA HIS A 6 21.62 -23.80 85.13
C HIS A 6 21.44 -24.90 84.08
N PRO A 7 20.65 -25.94 84.38
CA PRO A 7 20.35 -27.02 83.45
C PRO A 7 19.49 -26.52 82.29
N LYS A 8 19.93 -26.79 81.05
CA LYS A 8 19.13 -26.56 79.84
C LYS A 8 17.92 -27.51 79.85
N MET A 9 16.72 -26.97 80.04
CA MET A 9 15.46 -27.71 79.85
C MET A 9 15.27 -28.04 78.36
N ILE A 10 15.49 -29.32 78.01
CA ILE A 10 15.17 -29.87 76.69
C ILE A 10 13.64 -29.92 76.58
N HIS A 11 13.05 -29.00 75.83
CA HIS A 11 11.63 -29.05 75.49
C HIS A 11 11.43 -30.15 74.45
N HIS A 12 10.72 -31.22 74.82
CA HIS A 12 10.20 -32.19 73.85
C HIS A 12 9.16 -31.48 72.98
N ARG A 13 9.53 -31.20 71.72
CA ARG A 13 8.57 -30.79 70.69
C ARG A 13 7.59 -31.94 70.49
N VAL A 14 6.34 -31.72 70.89
CA VAL A 14 5.23 -32.60 70.52
C VAL A 14 5.12 -32.53 69.01
N HIS A 15 5.38 -33.65 68.33
CA HIS A 15 5.15 -33.76 66.89
C HIS A 15 3.63 -33.75 66.66
N LEU A 16 3.10 -32.62 66.20
CA LEU A 16 1.73 -32.51 65.73
C LEU A 16 1.58 -33.39 64.49
N GLY A 17 0.60 -34.30 64.50
CA GLY A 17 0.30 -35.15 63.35
C GLY A 17 -0.19 -34.29 62.17
N VAL A 18 0.48 -34.40 61.02
CA VAL A 18 0.04 -33.76 59.77
C VAL A 18 -1.27 -34.43 59.35
N THR A 19 -2.30 -33.64 59.13
CA THR A 19 -3.62 -34.16 58.77
C THR A 19 -3.70 -34.45 57.28
N LEU A 20 -4.43 -35.49 56.88
CA LEU A 20 -4.61 -35.85 55.47
C LEU A 20 -5.26 -34.71 54.66
N ILE A 21 -6.14 -33.92 55.29
CA ILE A 21 -6.75 -32.75 54.66
C ILE A 21 -5.74 -31.63 54.36
N GLU A 22 -4.73 -31.45 55.20
CA GLU A 22 -3.65 -30.47 55.01
C GLU A 22 -2.75 -30.86 53.83
N VAL A 23 -2.44 -32.15 53.69
CA VAL A 23 -1.71 -32.68 52.53
C VAL A 23 -2.52 -32.50 51.25
N MET A 24 -3.82 -32.83 51.27
CA MET A 24 -4.68 -32.67 50.09
C MET A 24 -4.81 -31.19 49.69
N MET A 25 -5.03 -30.29 50.64
CA MET A 25 -5.09 -28.85 50.36
C MET A 25 -3.76 -28.33 49.81
N SER A 26 -2.63 -28.79 50.36
CA SER A 26 -1.30 -28.44 49.88
C SER A 26 -1.08 -28.90 48.43
N THR A 27 -1.40 -30.16 48.10
CA THR A 27 -1.25 -30.68 46.73
C THR A 27 -2.17 -29.97 45.73
N MET A 28 -3.38 -29.56 46.14
CA MET A 28 -4.30 -28.81 45.28
C MET A 28 -3.75 -27.42 44.95
N VAL A 29 -3.22 -26.71 45.95
CA VAL A 29 -2.60 -25.38 45.74
C VAL A 29 -1.37 -25.49 44.86
N VAL A 30 -0.52 -26.49 45.07
CA VAL A 30 0.65 -26.75 44.23
C VAL A 30 0.23 -27.06 42.78
N SER A 31 -0.79 -27.89 42.59
CA SER A 31 -1.29 -28.23 41.25
C SER A 31 -1.83 -27.01 40.51
N LEU A 32 -2.58 -26.13 41.18
CA LEU A 32 -3.06 -24.87 40.60
C LEU A 32 -1.91 -23.92 40.25
N GLY A 33 -0.88 -23.85 41.10
CA GLY A 33 0.32 -23.06 40.84
C GLY A 33 1.09 -23.55 39.59
N ILE A 34 1.24 -24.87 39.44
CA ILE A 34 1.90 -25.46 38.26
C ILE A 34 1.07 -25.24 37.00
N LEU A 35 -0.25 -25.41 37.05
CA LEU A 35 -1.14 -25.15 35.91
C LEU A 35 -1.09 -23.68 35.47
N GLY A 36 -1.04 -22.74 36.42
CA GLY A 36 -0.85 -21.32 36.13
C GLY A 36 0.47 -21.03 35.43
N LEU A 37 1.56 -21.67 35.85
CA LEU A 37 2.88 -21.52 35.22
C LEU A 37 2.91 -22.11 33.81
N VAL A 38 2.31 -23.30 33.61
CA VAL A 38 2.22 -23.94 32.29
C VAL A 38 1.44 -23.07 31.30
N ALA A 39 0.36 -22.40 31.74
CA ALA A 39 -0.41 -21.48 30.91
C ALA A 39 0.38 -20.23 30.47
N LEU A 40 1.39 -19.80 31.25
CA LEU A 40 2.22 -18.64 30.91
C LEU A 40 3.28 -18.93 29.84
N ILE A 41 3.68 -20.19 29.65
CA ILE A 41 4.72 -20.55 28.67
C ILE A 41 4.29 -20.19 27.23
N PRO A 42 3.11 -20.64 26.72
CA PRO A 42 2.66 -20.27 25.38
C PRO A 42 2.42 -18.76 25.21
N LEU A 43 2.00 -18.08 26.27
CA LEU A 43 1.82 -16.62 26.24
C LEU A 43 3.18 -15.92 26.11
N GLY A 44 4.18 -16.36 26.87
CA GLY A 44 5.54 -15.84 26.82
C GLY A 44 6.18 -16.06 25.45
N THR A 45 6.02 -17.23 24.83
CA THR A 45 6.52 -17.50 23.48
C THR A 45 5.82 -16.61 22.45
N HIS A 46 4.48 -16.52 22.49
CA HIS A 46 3.72 -15.66 21.57
C HIS A 46 4.10 -14.17 21.68
N LEU A 47 4.27 -13.65 22.90
CA LEU A 47 4.70 -12.26 23.11
C LEU A 47 6.15 -12.03 22.65
N THR A 48 7.04 -12.99 22.89
CA THR A 48 8.43 -12.93 22.42
C THR A 48 8.49 -12.96 20.89
N GLU A 49 7.73 -13.84 20.24
CA GLU A 49 7.63 -13.89 18.77
C GLU A 49 7.08 -12.59 18.19
N ARG A 50 6.07 -11.98 18.82
CA ARG A 50 5.56 -10.66 18.43
C ARG A 50 6.62 -9.58 18.59
N GLY A 51 7.39 -9.59 19.68
CA GLY A 51 8.49 -8.66 19.93
C GLY A 51 9.59 -8.77 18.87
N VAL A 52 10.06 -9.99 18.59
CA VAL A 52 11.07 -10.25 17.55
C VAL A 52 10.56 -9.86 16.17
N ARG A 53 9.29 -10.13 15.85
CA ARG A 53 8.68 -9.72 14.58
C ARG A 53 8.63 -8.20 14.45
N ALA A 54 8.21 -7.50 15.50
CA ALA A 54 8.17 -6.03 15.50
C ALA A 54 9.56 -5.42 15.31
N ASP A 55 10.58 -5.96 15.98
CA ASP A 55 11.98 -5.53 15.84
C ASP A 55 12.50 -5.74 14.41
N ARG A 56 12.23 -6.92 13.81
CA ARG A 56 12.56 -7.19 12.41
C ARG A 56 11.92 -6.15 11.47
N ILE A 57 10.61 -5.92 11.59
CA ILE A 57 9.88 -4.97 10.74
C ILE A 57 10.45 -3.55 10.88
N ALA A 58 10.75 -3.12 12.10
CA ALA A 58 11.34 -1.81 12.37
C ALA A 58 12.71 -1.63 11.70
N SER A 59 13.51 -2.70 11.61
CA SER A 59 14.80 -2.68 10.94
C SER A 59 14.70 -2.80 9.41
N LEU A 60 13.70 -3.51 8.88
CA LEU A 60 13.55 -3.78 7.45
C LEU A 60 13.21 -2.53 6.63
N GLY A 61 12.39 -1.62 7.17
CA GLY A 61 11.96 -0.42 6.45
C GLY A 61 13.11 0.49 6.02
N PRO A 62 13.95 0.98 6.96
CA PRO A 62 15.14 1.76 6.64
C PRO A 62 16.11 1.02 5.71
N ARG A 63 16.27 -0.30 5.88
CA ARG A 63 17.15 -1.11 5.03
C ARG A 63 16.63 -1.20 3.59
N ALA A 64 15.36 -1.54 3.41
CA ALA A 64 14.71 -1.57 2.10
C ALA A 64 14.76 -0.19 1.42
N PHE A 65 14.60 0.89 2.18
CA PHE A 65 14.81 2.25 1.68
C PHE A 65 16.25 2.49 1.19
N HIS A 66 17.26 2.11 1.98
CA HIS A 66 18.67 2.23 1.60
C HIS A 66 19.01 1.39 0.37
N GLU A 67 18.45 0.19 0.27
CA GLU A 67 18.58 -0.70 -0.89
C GLU A 67 17.94 -0.10 -2.13
N ALA A 68 16.71 0.41 -2.02
CA ALA A 68 16.04 1.13 -3.10
C ALA A 68 16.90 2.33 -3.58
N ARG A 69 17.46 3.09 -2.65
CA ARG A 69 18.37 4.20 -3.00
C ARG A 69 19.64 3.72 -3.69
N ALA A 70 20.31 2.71 -3.15
CA ALA A 70 21.55 2.17 -3.71
C ALA A 70 21.35 1.60 -5.12
N ARG A 71 20.16 1.05 -5.41
CA ARG A 71 19.77 0.57 -6.75
C ARG A 71 19.35 1.69 -7.70
N GLY A 72 19.29 2.94 -7.25
CA GLY A 72 18.80 4.04 -8.07
C GLY A 72 17.31 3.91 -8.39
N VAL A 73 16.52 3.30 -7.49
CA VAL A 73 15.05 3.22 -7.61
C VAL A 73 14.43 4.61 -7.62
N PHE A 74 15.07 5.62 -7.02
CA PHE A 74 14.60 7.01 -7.04
C PHE A 74 15.11 7.80 -8.25
N ASN A 75 15.82 7.15 -9.19
CA ASN A 75 16.24 7.76 -10.44
C ASN A 75 15.20 7.43 -11.53
N PRO A 76 14.45 8.43 -12.02
CA PRO A 76 13.45 8.25 -13.08
C PRO A 76 13.96 7.56 -14.34
N ASN A 77 15.23 7.74 -14.68
CA ASN A 77 15.84 7.15 -15.86
C ASN A 77 15.91 5.61 -15.76
N ASN A 78 15.82 5.05 -14.56
CA ASN A 78 15.82 3.61 -14.34
C ASN A 78 14.40 3.01 -14.39
N TRP A 79 13.36 3.83 -14.49
CA TRP A 79 11.99 3.34 -14.46
C TRP A 79 11.59 2.78 -15.81
N VAL A 80 10.87 1.66 -15.75
CA VAL A 80 10.33 1.00 -16.93
C VAL A 80 8.83 0.94 -16.80
N THR A 81 8.16 1.43 -17.85
CA THR A 81 6.71 1.29 -18.02
C THR A 81 6.45 0.41 -19.22
N GLN A 82 5.33 -0.31 -19.19
CA GLN A 82 4.85 -1.01 -20.36
C GLN A 82 4.11 -0.03 -21.26
N THR A 83 4.52 0.06 -22.52
CA THR A 83 3.75 0.76 -23.53
C THR A 83 3.21 -0.25 -24.52
N THR A 84 1.90 -0.18 -24.76
CA THR A 84 1.28 -0.89 -25.88
C THR A 84 1.55 -0.05 -27.12
N THR A 85 2.28 -0.61 -28.07
CA THR A 85 2.37 0.01 -29.39
C THR A 85 1.00 -0.02 -30.06
N PRO A 86 0.73 0.86 -31.04
CA PRO A 86 -0.54 0.87 -31.79
C PRO A 86 -0.86 -0.47 -32.47
N SER A 87 0.14 -1.31 -32.75
CA SER A 87 -0.02 -2.66 -33.30
C SER A 87 -0.43 -3.71 -32.26
N GLY A 88 -0.61 -3.33 -30.99
CA GLY A 88 -0.92 -4.25 -29.90
C GLY A 88 0.31 -4.98 -29.33
N GLU A 89 1.49 -4.82 -29.93
CA GLU A 89 2.73 -5.37 -29.38
C GLU A 89 3.13 -4.61 -28.12
N GLN A 90 3.29 -5.33 -27.02
CA GLN A 90 3.78 -4.74 -25.78
C GLN A 90 5.29 -4.60 -25.89
N THR A 91 5.77 -3.35 -25.83
CA THR A 91 7.20 -3.07 -25.76
C THR A 91 7.50 -2.46 -24.40
N LEU A 92 8.63 -2.87 -23.82
CA LEU A 92 9.17 -2.16 -22.66
C LEU A 92 9.60 -0.78 -23.15
N ALA A 93 8.86 0.25 -22.74
CA ALA A 93 9.24 1.61 -23.03
C ALA A 93 10.09 2.11 -21.86
N PHE A 94 11.36 2.31 -22.16
CA PHE A 94 12.23 3.09 -21.29
C PHE A 94 11.76 4.54 -21.32
N MET A 95 11.69 5.17 -20.16
CA MET A 95 11.57 6.62 -20.08
C MET A 95 12.91 7.22 -20.53
N THR A 96 13.03 7.40 -21.85
CA THR A 96 14.19 8.03 -22.50
C THR A 96 13.95 9.52 -22.66
N GLU A 97 15.01 10.31 -22.75
CA GLU A 97 14.99 11.78 -22.91
C GLU A 97 14.04 12.30 -24.01
N THR A 98 13.72 11.49 -25.01
CA THR A 98 12.88 11.88 -26.16
C THR A 98 11.38 11.65 -25.99
N GLN A 99 10.90 10.95 -24.94
CA GLN A 99 9.48 10.68 -24.70
C GLN A 99 9.10 10.73 -23.20
N PRO A 100 7.81 11.02 -22.91
CA PRO A 100 7.37 12.13 -22.05
C PRO A 100 8.21 12.28 -20.78
N ALA A 101 8.70 13.52 -20.59
CA ALA A 101 9.17 14.01 -19.30
C ALA A 101 8.20 13.51 -18.23
N MET A 102 8.75 12.80 -17.25
CA MET A 102 7.99 12.30 -16.11
C MET A 102 6.97 13.33 -15.68
N LEU A 103 5.75 12.85 -15.55
CA LEU A 103 4.67 13.76 -15.28
C LEU A 103 4.80 14.19 -13.81
N VAL A 104 5.29 15.41 -13.63
CA VAL A 104 5.65 15.90 -12.30
C VAL A 104 4.40 15.94 -11.40
N ARG A 105 4.58 15.69 -10.09
CA ARG A 105 3.52 15.65 -9.07
C ARG A 105 2.52 14.51 -9.25
N GLN A 106 2.97 13.37 -9.74
CA GLN A 106 2.16 12.16 -9.74
C GLN A 106 2.59 11.15 -8.72
N PRO A 107 1.63 10.45 -8.10
CA PRO A 107 1.94 9.27 -7.34
C PRO A 107 2.47 8.17 -8.28
N TYR A 108 3.48 7.43 -7.82
CA TYR A 108 4.01 6.26 -8.51
C TYR A 108 4.12 5.10 -7.51
N LEU A 109 3.80 3.88 -7.94
CA LEU A 109 4.18 2.67 -7.21
C LEU A 109 5.33 2.02 -7.95
N ILE A 110 6.50 1.96 -7.34
CA ILE A 110 7.61 1.18 -7.84
C ILE A 110 7.57 -0.19 -7.19
N ASP A 111 7.32 -1.20 -8.01
CA ASP A 111 7.21 -2.58 -7.58
C ASP A 111 8.35 -3.37 -8.22
N PRO A 112 9.37 -3.76 -7.44
CA PRO A 112 10.50 -4.49 -7.99
C PRO A 112 10.08 -5.85 -8.60
N THR A 113 9.02 -6.46 -8.09
CA THR A 113 8.51 -7.74 -8.61
C THR A 113 7.58 -7.58 -9.81
N PHE A 114 7.25 -6.35 -10.20
CA PHE A 114 6.41 -6.09 -11.34
C PHE A 114 7.19 -6.33 -12.64
N PHE A 115 6.96 -7.49 -13.25
CA PHE A 115 7.49 -7.82 -14.56
C PHE A 115 6.46 -7.46 -15.62
N GLY A 116 6.88 -6.59 -16.53
CA GLY A 116 6.12 -6.30 -17.73
C GLY A 116 6.19 -7.46 -18.72
N GLY A 117 5.47 -8.56 -18.48
CA GLY A 117 5.31 -9.64 -19.44
C GLY A 117 4.63 -9.18 -20.73
N THR A 118 4.91 -9.85 -21.85
CA THR A 118 4.46 -9.44 -23.20
C THR A 118 2.97 -9.65 -23.47
N ALA A 119 2.23 -10.33 -22.57
CA ALA A 119 0.80 -10.64 -22.69
C ALA A 119 -0.05 -10.05 -21.55
N VAL A 120 0.40 -8.94 -20.97
CA VAL A 120 -0.16 -8.45 -19.70
C VAL A 120 -1.35 -7.51 -19.92
N HIS A 121 -2.49 -7.80 -19.31
CA HIS A 121 -3.68 -6.94 -19.36
C HIS A 121 -3.35 -5.49 -18.97
N PRO A 122 -3.84 -4.45 -19.70
CA PRO A 122 -3.45 -3.05 -19.47
C PRO A 122 -3.85 -2.50 -18.09
N SER A 123 -4.77 -3.16 -17.38
CA SER A 123 -5.10 -2.85 -15.99
C SER A 123 -3.90 -3.02 -15.04
N ARG A 124 -2.92 -3.86 -15.38
CA ARG A 124 -1.80 -4.16 -14.49
C ARG A 124 -0.79 -3.01 -14.33
N ARG A 125 -0.88 -2.01 -15.21
CA ARG A 125 -0.03 -0.80 -15.19
C ARG A 125 -0.40 0.18 -14.09
N TYR A 126 -1.49 -0.07 -13.37
CA TYR A 126 -1.97 0.80 -12.32
C TYR A 126 -1.91 0.09 -10.97
N PHE A 127 -1.72 0.90 -9.93
CA PHE A 127 -1.93 0.51 -8.56
C PHE A 127 -3.01 1.41 -7.94
N PRO A 128 -3.90 0.85 -7.12
CA PRO A 128 -4.17 -0.59 -7.01
C PRO A 128 -4.79 -1.15 -8.29
N TYR A 129 -4.86 -2.48 -8.41
CA TYR A 129 -5.58 -3.09 -9.52
C TYR A 129 -7.07 -2.69 -9.48
N PRO A 130 -7.72 -2.53 -10.65
CA PRO A 130 -9.15 -2.23 -10.69
C PRO A 130 -9.94 -3.38 -10.07
N THR A 131 -11.01 -3.05 -9.35
CA THR A 131 -11.84 -3.96 -8.55
C THR A 131 -12.40 -5.14 -9.35
N THR A 132 -12.60 -4.99 -10.65
CA THR A 132 -13.00 -6.09 -11.54
C THR A 132 -12.04 -7.27 -11.55
N PHE A 133 -10.72 -7.02 -11.39
CA PHE A 133 -9.73 -8.10 -11.24
C PHE A 133 -9.72 -8.69 -9.83
N ALA A 134 -10.17 -7.93 -8.83
CA ALA A 134 -10.20 -8.38 -7.45
C ALA A 134 -11.42 -9.26 -7.15
N ARG A 135 -12.52 -9.17 -7.91
CA ARG A 135 -13.78 -9.85 -7.55
C ARG A 135 -14.20 -10.97 -8.50
N ASN A 136 -13.56 -11.11 -9.66
CA ASN A 136 -13.98 -12.00 -10.75
C ASN A 136 -15.50 -11.99 -10.98
N ASP A 137 -16.12 -10.80 -10.80
CA ASP A 137 -17.55 -10.65 -10.99
C ASP A 137 -17.83 -10.73 -12.49
N SER A 138 -18.39 -11.86 -12.91
CA SER A 138 -18.83 -12.10 -14.29
C SER A 138 -20.01 -11.23 -14.71
N SER A 139 -20.50 -10.34 -13.83
CA SER A 139 -21.23 -9.15 -14.22
C SER A 139 -20.48 -8.48 -15.38
N THR A 140 -21.00 -8.65 -16.59
CA THR A 140 -20.52 -8.01 -17.82
C THR A 140 -20.52 -6.48 -17.74
N THR A 141 -21.00 -5.94 -16.64
CA THR A 141 -20.75 -4.59 -16.15
C THR A 141 -19.68 -4.65 -15.06
N PRO A 142 -18.40 -4.29 -15.39
CA PRO A 142 -17.36 -3.98 -14.41
C PRO A 142 -18.00 -3.28 -13.23
N ASP A 143 -17.92 -3.84 -12.00
CA ASP A 143 -18.50 -3.32 -10.75
C ASP A 143 -18.82 -1.85 -10.95
N ALA A 144 -20.06 -1.63 -11.38
CA ALA A 144 -20.46 -0.33 -11.81
C ALA A 144 -20.64 0.37 -10.48
N TYR A 145 -19.57 1.01 -10.05
CA TYR A 145 -19.63 2.21 -9.27
C TYR A 145 -20.47 3.18 -10.11
N THR A 146 -21.78 2.94 -10.14
CA THR A 146 -22.76 3.81 -10.77
C THR A 146 -22.99 4.96 -9.81
N ASP A 147 -21.97 5.81 -9.65
CA ASP A 147 -22.28 7.17 -10.06
C ASP A 147 -22.74 7.04 -11.51
N ALA A 148 -23.99 7.40 -11.80
CA ALA A 148 -24.76 7.03 -12.99
C ALA A 148 -24.15 7.42 -14.37
N ASN A 149 -22.85 7.75 -14.43
CA ASN A 149 -22.10 8.22 -15.57
C ASN A 149 -20.82 7.41 -15.91
N MET A 150 -20.49 6.30 -15.24
CA MET A 150 -19.31 5.48 -15.61
C MET A 150 -19.68 4.13 -16.24
N THR A 151 -20.35 4.15 -17.41
CA THR A 151 -20.45 2.97 -18.28
C THR A 151 -19.14 2.82 -19.07
N THR A 152 -18.29 1.85 -18.69
CA THR A 152 -17.11 1.47 -19.48
C THR A 152 -17.44 0.21 -20.28
N THR A 153 -17.82 0.38 -21.55
CA THR A 153 -17.83 -0.73 -22.51
C THR A 153 -16.40 -0.97 -23.00
N TRP A 154 -15.86 -2.15 -22.69
CA TRP A 154 -14.54 -2.63 -23.10
C TRP A 154 -14.52 -2.98 -24.60
N ASN A 155 -14.55 -1.97 -25.47
CA ASN A 155 -14.42 -2.22 -26.91
C ASN A 155 -13.68 -1.09 -27.62
N GLY A 156 -12.40 -0.89 -27.28
CA GLY A 156 -11.34 -0.27 -28.12
C GLY A 156 -11.56 1.13 -28.73
N SER A 157 -12.70 1.76 -28.51
CA SER A 157 -13.17 2.97 -29.18
C SER A 157 -14.02 3.76 -28.19
N THR A 158 -13.38 4.44 -27.24
CA THR A 158 -14.06 5.40 -26.38
C THR A 158 -13.99 6.78 -27.03
N LEU A 159 -15.00 7.10 -27.83
CA LEU A 159 -15.39 8.50 -27.99
C LEU A 159 -15.93 8.94 -26.63
N ILE A 160 -15.29 9.94 -26.02
CA ILE A 160 -15.82 10.70 -24.89
C ILE A 160 -16.98 11.54 -25.43
N ASN A 161 -18.11 10.91 -25.71
CA ASN A 161 -19.31 11.56 -26.23
C ASN A 161 -20.47 11.29 -25.27
N GLY A 162 -20.61 12.18 -24.29
CA GLY A 162 -21.67 12.11 -23.29
C GLY A 162 -21.24 12.74 -21.99
N VAL A 163 -21.22 14.07 -21.98
CA VAL A 163 -21.01 14.91 -20.80
C VAL A 163 -22.09 14.61 -19.75
N GLY A 164 -21.82 13.68 -18.84
CA GLY A 164 -22.07 13.90 -17.42
C GLY A 164 -20.90 14.72 -16.90
N SER A 165 -21.13 15.96 -16.51
CA SER A 165 -20.13 17.03 -16.48
C SER A 165 -19.07 16.99 -15.36
N ASP A 166 -19.02 15.96 -14.52
CA ASP A 166 -18.01 15.82 -13.47
C ASP A 166 -17.29 14.47 -13.64
N GLY A 167 -16.11 14.54 -14.28
CA GLY A 167 -15.27 13.40 -14.61
C GLY A 167 -14.50 12.88 -13.40
N ASP A 168 -15.12 11.99 -12.64
CA ASP A 168 -14.49 11.31 -11.51
C ASP A 168 -13.53 10.23 -11.99
N LYS A 169 -12.32 10.68 -12.32
CA LYS A 169 -11.19 9.82 -12.62
C LYS A 169 -10.86 8.96 -11.39
N LEU A 170 -10.59 7.68 -11.60
CA LEU A 170 -10.23 6.76 -10.52
C LEU A 170 -8.98 7.23 -9.76
N ILE A 171 -8.94 7.00 -8.45
CA ILE A 171 -7.73 7.17 -7.64
C ILE A 171 -6.80 6.00 -7.94
N ARG A 172 -5.78 6.25 -8.75
CA ARG A 172 -4.80 5.25 -9.17
C ARG A 172 -3.45 5.90 -9.47
N MET A 173 -2.38 5.17 -9.20
CA MET A 173 -1.03 5.55 -9.53
C MET A 173 -0.44 4.60 -10.57
N TRP A 174 0.59 5.08 -11.27
CA TRP A 174 1.33 4.23 -12.22
C TRP A 174 2.17 3.22 -11.46
N ARG A 175 2.06 1.94 -11.84
CA ARG A 175 2.94 0.88 -11.37
C ARG A 175 4.14 0.78 -12.30
N LEU A 176 5.33 0.89 -11.75
CA LEU A 176 6.60 0.95 -12.47
C LEU A 176 7.53 -0.17 -12.02
N GLY A 177 8.27 -0.72 -12.97
CA GLY A 177 9.40 -1.62 -12.72
C GLY A 177 10.74 -0.86 -12.73
N VAL A 178 11.81 -1.52 -12.29
CA VAL A 178 13.16 -0.91 -12.14
C VAL A 178 14.18 -1.49 -13.14
N GLU A 179 13.89 -2.63 -13.79
CA GLU A 179 14.92 -3.39 -14.51
C GLU A 179 14.90 -3.21 -16.02
N ARG A 180 16.11 -3.02 -16.60
CA ARG A 180 16.34 -2.71 -18.01
C ARG A 180 16.61 -3.91 -18.92
N SER A 181 16.38 -5.14 -18.47
CA SER A 181 16.62 -6.29 -19.35
C SER A 181 15.62 -6.27 -20.50
N SER A 182 16.10 -6.08 -21.73
CA SER A 182 15.31 -6.02 -22.96
C SER A 182 14.78 -7.40 -23.41
N GLY A 183 14.39 -8.27 -22.47
CA GLY A 183 14.08 -9.69 -22.71
C GLY A 183 12.80 -10.18 -22.04
N VAL A 184 12.35 -11.36 -22.47
CA VAL A 184 11.16 -12.10 -22.02
C VAL A 184 11.29 -12.47 -20.54
N GLY A 185 10.85 -11.57 -19.65
CA GLY A 185 10.88 -11.78 -18.20
C GLY A 185 12.29 -11.98 -17.62
N LEU A 186 12.42 -11.81 -16.32
CA LEU A 186 13.64 -12.25 -15.63
C LEU A 186 13.48 -13.72 -15.28
N SER A 187 14.54 -14.51 -15.49
CA SER A 187 14.59 -15.84 -14.88
C SER A 187 14.44 -15.70 -13.35
N LEU A 188 13.89 -16.71 -12.68
CA LEU A 188 13.78 -16.72 -11.21
C LEU A 188 15.11 -16.42 -10.49
N ALA A 189 16.23 -16.78 -11.10
CA ALA A 189 17.55 -16.48 -10.58
C ALA A 189 17.91 -14.99 -10.72
N GLN A 190 17.57 -14.36 -11.86
CA GLN A 190 17.74 -12.92 -12.06
C GLN A 190 16.76 -12.13 -11.18
N SER A 191 15.52 -12.58 -11.01
CA SER A 191 14.58 -11.92 -10.12
C SER A 191 15.03 -12.05 -8.66
N LYS A 192 15.49 -13.21 -8.21
CA LYS A 192 16.13 -13.34 -6.88
C LYS A 192 17.37 -12.46 -6.79
N PHE A 193 18.17 -12.33 -7.85
CA PHE A 193 19.34 -11.47 -7.85
C PHE A 193 18.98 -9.99 -7.71
N ALA A 194 17.94 -9.55 -8.42
CA ALA A 194 17.50 -8.17 -8.50
C ALA A 194 16.62 -7.75 -7.32
N PHE A 195 15.93 -8.70 -6.65
CA PHE A 195 14.89 -8.36 -5.65
C PHE A 195 15.10 -8.97 -4.27
N GLN A 196 15.96 -9.98 -4.13
CA GLN A 196 16.29 -10.52 -2.82
C GLN A 196 17.32 -9.61 -2.14
N SER A 197 16.94 -9.05 -0.99
CA SER A 197 17.86 -8.26 -0.19
C SER A 197 19.05 -9.13 0.21
N ASN A 198 20.27 -8.62 -0.01
CA ASN A 198 21.50 -9.32 0.38
C ASN A 198 21.64 -9.49 1.91
N ASP A 199 20.73 -8.90 2.69
CA ASP A 199 20.76 -8.86 4.14
C ASP A 199 19.59 -9.62 4.80
N ASP A 200 18.66 -10.21 4.03
CA ASP A 200 17.67 -11.18 4.53
C ASP A 200 18.32 -12.55 4.75
N LEU A 201 19.43 -12.57 5.47
CA LEU A 201 20.27 -13.74 5.60
C LEU A 201 19.49 -14.84 6.32
N ALA A 202 19.31 -15.98 5.66
CA ALA A 202 18.81 -17.18 6.31
C ALA A 202 19.90 -17.67 7.27
N PHE A 203 19.71 -17.34 8.55
CA PHE A 203 20.45 -17.96 9.65
C PHE A 203 19.65 -19.17 10.10
N GLU A 204 20.24 -20.34 9.92
CA GLU A 204 19.69 -21.58 10.45
C GLU A 204 20.20 -21.72 11.88
N ARG A 205 19.28 -21.83 12.84
CA ARG A 205 19.66 -22.26 14.18
C ARG A 205 19.83 -23.77 14.12
N PRO A 206 21.02 -24.31 14.44
CA PRO A 206 21.21 -25.76 14.51
C PRO A 206 20.18 -26.39 15.45
N ASP A 207 19.76 -27.62 15.17
CA ASP A 207 18.88 -28.40 16.05
C ASP A 207 19.50 -28.57 17.45
N ASP A 208 20.82 -28.55 17.51
CA ASP A 208 21.58 -28.50 18.75
C ASP A 208 21.64 -27.05 19.29
N GLY A 209 20.86 -26.78 20.33
CA GLY A 209 20.60 -25.44 20.86
C GLY A 209 21.83 -24.71 21.43
N ASP A 210 22.93 -25.44 21.64
CA ASP A 210 24.22 -24.93 22.11
C ASP A 210 25.13 -24.42 20.97
N LEU A 211 24.81 -24.75 19.72
CA LEU A 211 25.58 -24.27 18.57
C LEU A 211 25.09 -22.90 18.10
N SER A 212 26.04 -22.03 17.73
CA SER A 212 25.73 -20.72 17.16
C SER A 212 24.98 -20.86 15.83
N SER A 213 24.06 -19.94 15.55
CA SER A 213 23.40 -19.88 14.23
C SER A 213 24.45 -19.75 13.12
N PHE A 214 24.28 -20.51 12.05
CA PHE A 214 25.15 -20.42 10.88
C PHE A 214 24.36 -19.97 9.66
N GLN A 215 25.08 -19.34 8.74
CA GLN A 215 24.51 -18.80 7.52
C GLN A 215 24.48 -19.88 6.43
N ARG A 216 23.33 -20.09 5.80
CA ARG A 216 23.19 -21.04 4.69
C ARG A 216 23.61 -20.39 3.37
N PHE A 217 24.47 -21.06 2.62
CA PHE A 217 24.89 -20.64 1.28
C PHE A 217 24.25 -21.55 0.23
N TYR A 218 23.73 -20.95 -0.83
CA TYR A 218 23.30 -21.68 -2.01
C TYR A 218 24.54 -22.23 -2.74
N GLN A 219 24.66 -23.56 -2.78
CA GLN A 219 25.68 -24.24 -3.56
C GLN A 219 25.09 -24.69 -4.90
N ARG A 220 25.55 -24.09 -6.00
CA ARG A 220 25.29 -24.59 -7.36
C ARG A 220 26.64 -24.98 -7.96
N GLY A 221 26.87 -26.28 -8.15
CA GLY A 221 28.08 -26.80 -8.78
C GLY A 221 29.35 -26.74 -7.92
N GLY A 222 29.25 -26.93 -6.60
CA GLY A 222 30.43 -27.09 -5.72
C GLY A 222 31.13 -25.79 -5.29
N SER A 223 30.70 -24.63 -5.79
CA SER A 223 31.09 -23.33 -5.25
C SER A 223 29.90 -22.73 -4.49
N GLY A 224 30.10 -22.40 -3.22
CA GLY A 224 29.13 -21.65 -2.43
C GLY A 224 29.19 -20.19 -2.83
N VAL A 225 28.35 -19.78 -3.79
CA VAL A 225 28.50 -18.45 -4.42
C VAL A 225 27.63 -17.38 -3.76
N ARG A 226 26.53 -17.72 -3.06
CA ARG A 226 25.68 -16.69 -2.44
C ARG A 226 24.92 -17.14 -1.21
N ARG A 227 24.71 -16.19 -0.30
CA ARG A 227 23.91 -16.32 0.92
C ARG A 227 22.45 -16.57 0.52
N GLN A 228 21.81 -17.58 1.11
CA GLN A 228 20.40 -17.85 0.91
C GLN A 228 19.59 -16.88 1.78
N ALA A 229 18.52 -16.35 1.23
CA ALA A 229 17.54 -15.57 1.96
C ALA A 229 16.23 -16.35 2.01
N LEU A 230 15.53 -16.26 3.14
CA LEU A 230 14.28 -16.98 3.37
C LEU A 230 13.18 -16.46 2.43
N GLY A 231 13.24 -15.19 2.04
CA GLY A 231 12.26 -14.59 1.15
C GLY A 231 10.89 -14.40 1.82
N GLU A 232 10.86 -14.39 3.16
CA GLU A 232 9.63 -14.16 3.93
C GLU A 232 9.08 -12.76 3.70
N TYR A 233 9.95 -11.79 3.41
CA TYR A 233 9.58 -10.40 3.22
C TYR A 233 9.92 -9.91 1.83
N SER A 234 9.05 -9.08 1.29
CA SER A 234 9.25 -8.31 0.07
C SER A 234 8.91 -6.86 0.33
N TRP A 235 9.29 -5.97 -0.58
CA TRP A 235 8.97 -4.56 -0.46
C TRP A 235 8.59 -3.94 -1.80
N MET A 236 7.79 -2.88 -1.73
CA MET A 236 7.51 -1.98 -2.83
C MET A 236 7.59 -0.53 -2.33
N VAL A 237 7.78 0.42 -3.24
CA VAL A 237 7.95 1.84 -2.88
C VAL A 237 6.87 2.67 -3.53
N MET A 238 6.01 3.24 -2.73
CA MET A 238 5.03 4.23 -3.19
C MET A 238 5.64 5.63 -3.04
N LEU A 239 5.79 6.33 -4.15
CA LEU A 239 6.22 7.73 -4.20
C LEU A 239 4.98 8.60 -4.27
N VAL A 240 4.78 9.41 -3.24
CA VAL A 240 3.67 10.37 -3.17
C VAL A 240 4.29 11.77 -3.22
N PRO A 241 3.88 12.64 -4.16
CA PRO A 241 4.43 13.99 -4.20
C PRO A 241 4.12 14.70 -2.88
N GLU A 242 5.09 15.45 -2.35
CA GLU A 242 4.82 16.28 -1.18
C GLU A 242 3.65 17.22 -1.49
N PRO A 243 2.67 17.33 -0.58
CA PRO A 243 1.67 18.39 -0.69
C PRO A 243 2.39 19.71 -0.43
N THR A 244 3.03 20.28 -1.45
CA THR A 244 3.50 21.66 -1.37
C THR A 244 2.32 22.54 -1.01
N GLU A 245 2.55 23.62 -0.27
CA GLU A 245 1.61 24.72 -0.10
C GLU A 245 1.14 25.19 -1.49
N THR A 246 0.08 24.56 -2.00
CA THR A 246 -0.46 24.72 -3.36
C THR A 246 -1.11 26.09 -3.57
N TYR A 247 -1.05 26.96 -2.56
CA TYR A 247 -1.52 28.33 -2.61
C TYR A 247 -0.78 29.19 -3.66
N GLU A 248 0.38 28.74 -4.15
CA GLU A 248 1.21 29.53 -5.08
C GLU A 248 1.08 29.19 -6.57
N CYS A 249 0.30 28.18 -6.99
CA CYS A 249 0.09 27.91 -8.41
C CYS A 249 -0.94 28.88 -9.02
N ARG A 250 -0.63 30.19 -9.01
CA ARG A 250 -1.36 31.20 -9.79
C ARG A 250 -0.72 31.31 -11.17
N GLY A 251 -1.36 30.71 -12.17
CA GLY A 251 -1.06 31.05 -13.57
C GLY A 251 -1.30 32.54 -13.81
N SER A 252 -0.52 33.14 -14.72
CA SER A 252 -0.75 34.51 -15.18
C SER A 252 -2.19 34.63 -15.71
N LEU A 253 -2.93 35.63 -15.23
CA LEU A 253 -4.38 35.80 -15.38
C LEU A 253 -4.89 36.01 -16.83
N SER A 254 -4.04 35.90 -17.86
CA SER A 254 -4.39 36.23 -19.24
C SER A 254 -4.79 35.04 -20.12
N ASN A 255 -4.44 33.80 -19.77
CA ASN A 255 -4.65 32.65 -20.67
C ASN A 255 -5.83 31.80 -20.22
N THR A 256 -6.92 31.86 -20.99
CA THR A 256 -8.12 31.04 -20.77
C THR A 256 -7.82 29.59 -21.13
N VAL A 257 -7.58 28.75 -20.13
CA VAL A 257 -7.54 27.30 -20.29
C VAL A 257 -8.99 26.81 -20.35
N THR A 258 -9.45 26.27 -21.49
CA THR A 258 -10.82 25.77 -21.60
C THR A 258 -11.02 24.50 -20.75
N ARG A 259 -12.24 24.25 -20.24
CA ARG A 259 -12.58 23.10 -19.37
C ARG A 259 -12.04 21.73 -19.79
N PRO A 260 -12.01 21.34 -21.09
CA PRO A 260 -11.36 20.10 -21.50
C PRO A 260 -9.93 20.01 -20.97
N TYR A 261 -9.13 21.09 -21.09
CA TYR A 261 -7.74 21.18 -20.65
C TYR A 261 -7.55 21.10 -19.13
N GLU A 262 -8.52 21.51 -18.32
CA GLU A 262 -8.47 21.33 -16.85
C GLU A 262 -8.51 19.84 -16.48
N ASN A 263 -9.30 19.03 -17.18
CA ASN A 263 -9.36 17.59 -16.97
C ASN A 263 -8.05 16.89 -17.36
N TRP A 264 -7.26 17.47 -18.27
CA TRP A 264 -5.91 16.98 -18.64
C TRP A 264 -4.84 17.32 -17.61
N LEU A 265 -5.04 18.39 -16.83
CA LEU A 265 -4.14 18.73 -15.74
C LEU A 265 -4.32 17.77 -14.55
N ASN A 266 -5.42 17.00 -14.47
CA ASN A 266 -5.61 16.04 -13.39
C ASN A 266 -4.55 14.95 -13.49
N PRO A 267 -3.75 14.65 -12.45
CA PRO A 267 -2.74 13.60 -12.51
C PRO A 267 -3.35 12.28 -13.01
N PRO A 268 -2.83 11.62 -14.07
CA PRO A 268 -1.66 12.02 -14.83
C PRO A 268 -1.75 13.27 -15.76
N ILE A 269 -0.90 14.29 -15.55
CA ILE A 269 -0.66 15.44 -16.45
C ILE A 269 0.21 14.98 -17.62
N ASN A 270 -0.35 14.58 -18.77
CA ASN A 270 0.46 14.21 -19.93
C ASN A 270 0.68 15.38 -20.89
N TYR A 271 1.87 16.00 -20.88
CA TYR A 271 2.21 17.12 -21.78
C TYR A 271 2.15 16.79 -23.27
N ASN A 272 2.46 15.53 -23.62
CA ASN A 272 2.52 15.13 -25.02
C ASN A 272 1.13 14.96 -25.63
N HIS A 273 0.10 14.93 -24.77
CA HIS A 273 -1.29 14.83 -25.19
C HIS A 273 -2.00 16.19 -25.18
N ILE A 274 -1.27 17.28 -24.91
CA ILE A 274 -1.75 18.65 -25.13
C ILE A 274 -2.06 18.77 -26.62
N ASP A 275 -3.36 18.79 -26.91
CA ASP A 275 -3.92 18.84 -28.26
C ASP A 275 -3.10 19.76 -29.16
N SER A 276 -2.84 19.31 -30.39
CA SER A 276 -2.24 20.10 -31.46
C SER A 276 -2.92 21.45 -31.70
N THR A 277 -4.17 21.59 -31.25
CA THR A 277 -4.95 22.83 -31.29
C THR A 277 -4.54 23.89 -30.26
N VAL A 278 -3.75 23.53 -29.24
CA VAL A 278 -3.20 24.49 -28.28
C VAL A 278 -2.01 25.20 -28.91
N THR A 279 -2.02 26.54 -28.84
CA THR A 279 -0.91 27.34 -29.37
C THR A 279 0.40 26.99 -28.67
N THR A 280 1.50 27.04 -29.43
CA THR A 280 2.85 26.78 -28.90
C THR A 280 3.17 27.65 -27.67
N ALA A 281 2.64 28.88 -27.63
CA ALA A 281 2.78 29.79 -26.50
C ALA A 281 2.10 29.26 -25.22
N VAL A 282 0.84 28.78 -25.31
CA VAL A 282 0.15 28.20 -24.14
C VAL A 282 0.84 26.92 -23.68
N ARG A 283 1.35 26.10 -24.60
CA ARG A 283 2.14 24.91 -24.24
C ARG A 283 3.44 25.28 -23.52
N ALA A 284 4.15 26.31 -24.00
CA ALA A 284 5.36 26.81 -23.36
C ALA A 284 5.07 27.42 -21.97
N ASP A 285 3.97 28.17 -21.83
CA ASP A 285 3.56 28.74 -20.55
C ASP A 285 3.19 27.64 -19.53
N LEU A 286 2.35 26.67 -19.92
CA LEU A 286 2.00 25.53 -19.05
C LEU A 286 3.23 24.73 -18.65
N ARG A 287 4.13 24.48 -19.61
CA ARG A 287 5.41 23.83 -19.34
C ARG A 287 6.24 24.63 -18.35
N SER A 288 6.35 25.95 -18.53
CA SER A 288 7.12 26.82 -17.62
C SER A 288 6.53 26.87 -16.21
N ILE A 289 5.20 26.91 -16.08
CA ILE A 289 4.50 26.92 -14.79
C ILE A 289 4.76 25.62 -14.05
N VAL A 290 4.64 24.49 -14.75
CA VAL A 290 4.87 23.21 -14.11
C VAL A 290 6.36 22.97 -13.87
N GLU A 291 7.27 23.29 -14.79
CA GLU A 291 8.71 23.18 -14.54
C GLU A 291 9.18 24.08 -13.37
N ALA A 292 8.63 25.30 -13.24
CA ALA A 292 8.97 26.19 -12.14
C ALA A 292 8.43 25.76 -10.77
N LYS A 293 7.37 24.93 -10.74
CA LYS A 293 6.70 24.46 -9.51
C LYS A 293 6.76 22.94 -9.34
N ALA A 294 7.46 22.26 -10.25
CA ALA A 294 7.78 20.86 -10.20
C ALA A 294 8.77 20.65 -9.06
N THR A 295 8.25 20.37 -7.87
CA THR A 295 9.10 19.86 -6.81
C THR A 295 9.39 18.41 -7.13
N ASP A 296 10.66 18.09 -7.29
CA ASP A 296 11.14 16.70 -7.34
C ASP A 296 11.07 16.03 -5.96
N GLU A 297 10.39 16.66 -4.98
CA GLU A 297 10.24 16.16 -3.62
C GLU A 297 9.01 15.27 -3.49
N TYR A 298 9.25 14.08 -2.95
CA TYR A 298 8.27 13.04 -2.73
C TYR A 298 8.43 12.51 -1.32
N THR A 299 7.33 12.10 -0.69
CA THR A 299 7.39 11.12 0.39
C THR A 299 7.42 9.72 -0.22
N ALA A 300 8.50 8.98 0.02
CA ALA A 300 8.60 7.57 -0.30
C ALA A 300 8.06 6.74 0.87
N HIS A 301 6.98 6.00 0.63
CA HIS A 301 6.47 4.96 1.52
C HIS A 301 7.02 3.61 1.07
N VAL A 302 7.96 3.06 1.83
CA VAL A 302 8.48 1.71 1.65
C VAL A 302 7.55 0.74 2.37
N ILE A 303 6.81 -0.04 1.59
CA ILE A 303 5.76 -0.94 2.05
C ILE A 303 6.37 -2.32 2.17
N ILE A 304 6.42 -2.86 3.38
CA ILE A 304 7.00 -4.16 3.71
C ILE A 304 5.87 -5.18 3.77
N MET A 305 5.95 -6.20 2.94
CA MET A 305 4.94 -7.26 2.84
C MET A 305 5.55 -8.59 3.27
N ARG A 306 4.79 -9.40 4.00
CA ARG A 306 5.15 -10.77 4.35
C ARG A 306 4.43 -11.75 3.45
N ASN A 307 5.13 -12.79 2.99
CA ASN A 307 4.58 -13.85 2.15
C ASN A 307 3.80 -13.32 0.95
N ARG A 308 4.30 -12.25 0.31
CA ARG A 308 3.69 -11.74 -0.91
C ARG A 308 3.74 -12.84 -1.95
N LEU A 309 2.62 -13.50 -2.19
CA LEU A 309 2.45 -14.46 -3.26
C LEU A 309 2.56 -13.66 -4.56
N GLY A 310 3.68 -13.82 -5.26
CA GLY A 310 4.04 -13.04 -6.45
C GLY A 310 3.23 -13.39 -7.69
N LEU A 311 2.03 -13.94 -7.54
CA LEU A 311 1.13 -14.19 -8.65
C LEU A 311 0.46 -12.86 -9.00
N ILE A 312 1.06 -12.18 -9.97
CA ILE A 312 0.44 -11.08 -10.67
C ILE A 312 -0.73 -11.70 -11.46
N PRO A 313 -1.98 -11.29 -11.23
CA PRO A 313 -3.15 -11.96 -11.82
C PRO A 313 -3.00 -12.08 -13.33
N ASP A 314 -3.03 -13.29 -13.89
CA ASP A 314 -2.63 -13.50 -15.28
C ASP A 314 -3.63 -12.98 -16.31
N GLY A 315 -4.77 -12.47 -15.86
CA GLY A 315 -5.62 -11.51 -16.58
C GLY A 315 -6.13 -11.91 -17.96
N ASP A 316 -5.84 -13.12 -18.43
CA ASP A 316 -6.48 -13.74 -19.58
C ASP A 316 -7.73 -14.48 -19.08
N THR A 317 -8.76 -13.71 -18.75
CA THR A 317 -10.10 -14.25 -18.48
C THR A 317 -10.85 -14.58 -19.77
N THR A 318 -10.26 -14.30 -20.94
CA THR A 318 -10.94 -14.50 -22.24
C THR A 318 -10.73 -15.90 -22.81
N THR A 319 -9.62 -16.55 -22.48
CA THR A 319 -9.56 -18.00 -22.58
C THR A 319 -9.87 -18.57 -21.20
N THR A 320 -11.11 -19.04 -21.00
CA THR A 320 -11.31 -20.14 -20.06
C THR A 320 -10.17 -21.13 -20.32
N PRO A 321 -9.31 -21.46 -19.35
CA PRO A 321 -8.19 -22.36 -19.59
C PRO A 321 -8.77 -23.66 -20.16
N SER A 322 -8.64 -23.84 -21.48
CA SER A 322 -9.22 -24.98 -22.19
C SER A 322 -8.38 -26.23 -22.01
N GLY A 323 -7.26 -26.11 -21.31
CA GLY A 323 -6.64 -27.23 -20.63
C GLY A 323 -7.39 -27.47 -19.33
N ALA A 324 -8.31 -28.44 -19.36
CA ALA A 324 -8.65 -29.18 -18.16
C ALA A 324 -7.34 -29.63 -17.51
N VAL A 325 -6.93 -28.93 -16.45
CA VAL A 325 -5.99 -29.52 -15.49
C VAL A 325 -6.83 -30.60 -14.83
N ASP A 326 -6.68 -31.83 -15.33
CA ASP A 326 -7.54 -32.96 -15.02
C ASP A 326 -7.67 -33.16 -13.50
N GLY A 327 -8.76 -32.65 -12.93
CA GLY A 327 -9.25 -33.03 -11.59
C GLY A 327 -9.29 -31.94 -10.52
N GLU A 328 -8.88 -30.69 -10.78
CA GLU A 328 -9.05 -29.60 -9.80
C GLU A 328 -10.34 -28.83 -10.11
N ASP A 329 -11.26 -28.81 -9.15
CA ASP A 329 -12.62 -28.33 -9.28
C ASP A 329 -12.65 -26.81 -9.52
N THR A 330 -12.68 -26.39 -10.79
CA THR A 330 -12.82 -24.97 -11.18
C THR A 330 -14.16 -24.37 -10.76
N SER A 331 -15.06 -25.14 -10.16
CA SER A 331 -16.28 -24.62 -9.54
C SER A 331 -16.07 -24.13 -8.12
N ASP A 332 -14.88 -24.30 -7.53
CA ASP A 332 -14.53 -23.69 -6.26
C ASP A 332 -14.19 -22.19 -6.46
N PRO A 333 -15.09 -21.27 -6.11
CA PRO A 333 -14.84 -19.83 -6.24
C PRO A 333 -13.69 -19.36 -5.35
N GLU A 334 -13.23 -20.16 -4.38
CA GLU A 334 -12.06 -19.84 -3.56
C GLU A 334 -10.73 -20.00 -4.32
N SER A 335 -10.71 -20.77 -5.41
CA SER A 335 -9.50 -21.03 -6.21
C SER A 335 -9.18 -19.90 -7.21
N LEU A 336 -10.12 -18.97 -7.44
CA LEU A 336 -9.90 -17.83 -8.31
C LEU A 336 -9.02 -16.81 -7.59
N GLU A 337 -7.74 -16.82 -7.94
CA GLU A 337 -6.64 -16.02 -7.38
C GLU A 337 -7.04 -14.55 -7.13
N TYR A 338 -7.51 -14.28 -5.92
CA TYR A 338 -7.78 -12.92 -5.46
C TYR A 338 -6.48 -12.13 -5.45
N THR A 339 -6.50 -10.95 -6.06
CA THR A 339 -5.37 -10.04 -5.96
C THR A 339 -5.25 -9.59 -4.51
N ASN A 340 -4.03 -9.53 -3.97
CA ASN A 340 -3.76 -9.05 -2.61
C ASN A 340 -4.04 -7.54 -2.43
N GLU A 341 -4.70 -6.88 -3.38
CA GLU A 341 -4.90 -5.43 -3.43
C GLU A 341 -6.37 -5.12 -3.67
N ARG A 342 -6.95 -4.21 -2.89
CA ARG A 342 -8.34 -3.76 -3.09
C ARG A 342 -8.53 -2.29 -2.79
N VAL A 343 -9.48 -1.69 -3.50
CA VAL A 343 -9.95 -0.32 -3.24
C VAL A 343 -11.34 -0.39 -2.64
N LEU A 344 -11.52 0.33 -1.54
CA LEU A 344 -12.78 0.49 -0.87
C LEU A 344 -13.15 1.97 -0.83
N ARG A 345 -14.45 2.24 -0.72
CA ARG A 345 -14.95 3.59 -0.44
C ARG A 345 -14.74 3.91 1.03
N VAL A 346 -14.36 5.15 1.32
CA VAL A 346 -14.47 5.72 2.67
C VAL A 346 -15.74 6.56 2.73
N THR A 347 -16.65 6.22 3.63
CA THR A 347 -17.91 6.96 3.84
C THR A 347 -17.77 8.00 4.93
N ASP A 348 -16.94 7.72 5.93
CA ASP A 348 -16.73 8.61 7.07
C ASP A 348 -15.27 8.58 7.55
N PHE A 349 -14.80 9.73 8.03
CA PHE A 349 -13.48 9.90 8.62
C PHE A 349 -13.55 10.88 9.80
N PHE A 350 -13.67 10.33 10.99
CA PHE A 350 -13.66 11.07 12.24
C PHE A 350 -12.22 11.25 12.73
N GLY A 351 -11.49 12.13 12.03
CA GLY A 351 -10.11 12.53 12.37
C GLY A 351 -9.95 14.06 12.41
N SER A 352 -11.04 14.81 12.51
CA SER A 352 -11.04 16.27 12.35
C SER A 352 -10.44 16.96 13.59
N GLY A 353 -9.12 17.11 13.60
CA GLY A 353 -8.43 17.91 14.61
C GLY A 353 -6.91 17.95 14.53
N GLY A 354 -6.28 17.35 13.50
CA GLY A 354 -4.82 17.24 13.46
C GLY A 354 -4.28 16.28 14.53
N PHE A 355 -5.02 15.20 14.79
CA PHE A 355 -4.57 14.15 15.70
C PHE A 355 -4.18 12.91 14.88
N SER A 356 -3.04 12.32 15.24
CA SER A 356 -2.44 11.09 14.66
C SER A 356 -3.33 9.83 14.71
N THR A 357 -4.54 9.94 15.26
CA THR A 357 -5.49 8.84 15.40
C THR A 357 -6.86 9.29 14.92
N GLY A 358 -7.58 8.41 14.25
CA GLY A 358 -8.95 8.69 13.80
C GLY A 358 -9.77 7.43 13.66
N GLU A 359 -11.06 7.60 13.45
CA GLU A 359 -11.95 6.51 13.02
C GLU A 359 -12.27 6.68 11.54
N VAL A 360 -12.24 5.59 10.79
CA VAL A 360 -12.62 5.56 9.38
C VAL A 360 -13.66 4.48 9.14
N THR A 361 -14.68 4.78 8.36
CA THR A 361 -15.68 3.80 7.94
C THR A 361 -15.42 3.44 6.48
N ILE A 362 -15.08 2.18 6.24
CA ILE A 362 -14.95 1.61 4.90
C ILE A 362 -16.26 0.95 4.49
N PHE A 363 -16.55 0.97 3.19
CA PHE A 363 -17.84 0.58 2.64
C PHE A 363 -17.69 -0.29 1.40
N GLN A 364 -18.53 -1.31 1.31
CA GLN A 364 -18.73 -2.18 0.16
C GLN A 364 -20.19 -2.12 -0.29
N GLU A 365 -20.37 -1.96 -1.61
CA GLU A 365 -21.68 -2.03 -2.26
C GLU A 365 -22.02 -3.47 -2.66
N GLY A 366 -23.21 -3.93 -2.27
CA GLY A 366 -23.73 -5.26 -2.60
C GLY A 366 -22.90 -6.46 -2.11
N GLY A 367 -23.31 -7.65 -2.54
CA GLY A 367 -22.71 -8.94 -2.16
C GLY A 367 -23.41 -9.62 -0.98
N THR A 368 -22.78 -10.65 -0.42
CA THR A 368 -23.22 -11.30 0.82
C THR A 368 -22.40 -10.82 2.02
N LEU A 369 -22.91 -11.01 3.23
CA LEU A 369 -22.20 -10.67 4.47
C LEU A 369 -20.88 -11.42 4.56
N GLU A 370 -20.89 -12.71 4.23
CA GLU A 370 -19.71 -13.58 4.21
C GLU A 370 -18.64 -13.05 3.24
N GLN A 371 -19.02 -12.66 2.02
CA GLN A 371 -18.09 -12.02 1.07
C GLN A 371 -17.52 -10.71 1.62
N ALA A 372 -18.33 -9.93 2.33
CA ALA A 372 -17.86 -8.69 2.95
C ALA A 372 -16.87 -8.96 4.08
N GLU A 373 -17.15 -9.92 4.96
CA GLU A 373 -16.32 -10.24 6.11
C GLU A 373 -14.99 -10.90 5.72
N ASP A 374 -15.04 -11.88 4.81
CA ASP A 374 -13.93 -12.77 4.52
C ASP A 374 -13.09 -12.36 3.30
N GLN A 375 -13.59 -11.45 2.47
CA GLN A 375 -12.90 -11.04 1.24
C GLN A 375 -12.68 -9.53 1.19
N THR A 376 -13.75 -8.75 1.09
CA THR A 376 -13.64 -7.33 0.70
C THR A 376 -13.28 -6.42 1.87
N LEU A 377 -13.99 -6.53 2.98
CA LEU A 377 -13.74 -5.71 4.18
C LEU A 377 -12.80 -6.42 5.15
N LYS A 378 -12.28 -7.60 4.80
CA LYS A 378 -11.33 -8.36 5.62
C LYS A 378 -10.14 -7.49 6.00
N ILE A 379 -10.00 -7.21 7.29
CA ILE A 379 -8.88 -6.45 7.84
C ILE A 379 -8.78 -6.79 9.31
N SER A 380 -7.56 -6.90 9.82
CA SER A 380 -7.27 -7.32 11.19
C SER A 380 -6.55 -6.24 11.97
N ASN A 381 -6.58 -6.34 13.30
CA ASN A 381 -5.82 -5.47 14.18
C ASN A 381 -4.32 -5.63 13.91
N GLY A 382 -3.66 -4.51 13.62
CA GLY A 382 -2.24 -4.45 13.28
C GLY A 382 -1.95 -4.42 11.78
N ASP A 383 -2.95 -4.61 10.92
CA ASP A 383 -2.81 -4.46 9.47
C ASP A 383 -2.62 -2.97 9.09
N TRP A 384 -2.30 -2.74 7.82
CA TRP A 384 -2.08 -1.39 7.29
C TRP A 384 -3.10 -1.07 6.20
N ILE A 385 -3.54 0.18 6.19
CA ILE A 385 -4.48 0.73 5.23
C ILE A 385 -3.93 2.04 4.66
N CYS A 386 -4.04 2.23 3.35
CA CYS A 386 -3.66 3.47 2.70
C CYS A 386 -4.92 4.29 2.39
N LEU A 387 -5.09 5.42 3.06
CA LEU A 387 -6.16 6.35 2.76
C LEU A 387 -5.75 7.27 1.62
N ALA A 388 -6.68 7.53 0.72
CA ALA A 388 -6.42 8.33 -0.46
C ALA A 388 -7.55 9.31 -0.78
N ARG A 389 -7.16 10.46 -1.31
CA ARG A 389 -8.08 11.49 -1.81
C ARG A 389 -7.48 12.26 -2.96
N ARG A 390 -8.31 12.54 -3.97
CA ARG A 390 -8.02 13.58 -4.94
C ARG A 390 -8.38 14.94 -4.35
N LEU A 391 -7.42 15.86 -4.32
CA LEU A 391 -7.68 17.21 -3.85
C LEU A 391 -8.56 17.95 -4.86
N PRO A 392 -9.68 18.57 -4.43
CA PRO A 392 -10.52 19.33 -5.33
C PRO A 392 -9.74 20.52 -5.89
N SER A 393 -10.00 20.87 -7.14
CA SER A 393 -9.50 22.13 -7.71
C SER A 393 -10.18 23.30 -7.00
N ARG A 394 -9.40 24.25 -6.46
CA ARG A 394 -9.94 25.39 -5.70
C ARG A 394 -10.89 26.22 -6.56
N ARG A 395 -12.10 26.50 -6.06
CA ARG A 395 -12.97 27.53 -6.65
C ARG A 395 -12.49 28.90 -6.21
N ILE A 396 -12.24 29.79 -7.16
CA ILE A 396 -11.83 31.17 -6.90
C ILE A 396 -13.04 31.97 -6.37
N PHE A 397 -12.85 32.61 -5.21
CA PHE A 397 -13.64 33.60 -4.46
C PHE A 397 -15.19 33.64 -4.58
N PRO A 398 -15.93 33.61 -3.44
CA PRO A 398 -17.34 33.94 -3.43
C PRO A 398 -17.53 35.45 -3.70
N GLY A 399 -18.27 35.79 -4.75
CA GLY A 399 -18.68 37.18 -5.05
C GLY A 399 -18.23 37.71 -6.41
N MET A 400 -17.32 37.04 -7.11
CA MET A 400 -17.14 37.32 -8.55
C MET A 400 -18.16 36.54 -9.36
N PRO A 401 -18.89 37.18 -10.30
CA PRO A 401 -19.69 36.44 -11.28
C PRO A 401 -18.76 35.43 -11.97
N PRO A 402 -19.22 34.21 -12.28
CA PRO A 402 -18.40 33.18 -12.92
C PRO A 402 -18.01 33.62 -14.32
N THR A 403 -17.00 34.48 -14.43
CA THR A 403 -16.27 34.69 -15.67
C THR A 403 -15.62 33.36 -16.00
N ARG A 404 -15.80 32.92 -17.25
CA ARG A 404 -15.55 31.56 -17.74
C ARG A 404 -14.07 31.14 -17.75
N THR A 405 -13.21 31.78 -16.96
CA THR A 405 -11.75 31.69 -17.04
C THR A 405 -11.10 31.22 -15.74
N ASN A 406 -11.86 30.64 -14.81
CA ASN A 406 -11.34 30.07 -13.57
C ASN A 406 -10.62 28.74 -13.84
N SER A 407 -9.38 28.82 -14.32
CA SER A 407 -8.48 27.68 -14.53
C SER A 407 -8.35 26.87 -13.25
N ARG A 408 -9.01 25.72 -13.21
CA ARG A 408 -8.92 24.70 -12.16
C ARG A 408 -7.59 23.96 -12.31
N TYR A 409 -6.63 24.27 -11.46
CA TYR A 409 -5.41 23.47 -11.33
C TYR A 409 -5.66 22.37 -10.30
N PRO A 410 -5.55 21.10 -10.69
CA PRO A 410 -5.65 20.01 -9.75
C PRO A 410 -4.42 19.93 -8.89
N ARG A 411 -4.69 19.72 -7.60
CA ARG A 411 -3.68 19.84 -6.54
C ARG A 411 -2.93 18.53 -6.27
N GLY A 412 -3.27 17.45 -6.98
CA GLY A 412 -2.68 16.14 -6.78
C GLY A 412 -3.62 15.16 -6.08
N ASP A 413 -3.15 13.92 -6.00
CA ASP A 413 -3.75 12.86 -5.20
C ASP A 413 -2.88 12.66 -3.95
N ILE A 414 -3.49 12.63 -2.78
CA ILE A 414 -2.83 12.35 -1.50
C ILE A 414 -3.01 10.88 -1.19
N TYR A 415 -1.94 10.24 -0.72
CA TYR A 415 -1.94 8.89 -0.18
C TYR A 415 -1.20 8.91 1.15
N GLN A 416 -1.82 8.36 2.19
CA GLN A 416 -1.21 8.23 3.50
C GLN A 416 -1.51 6.87 4.10
N TRP A 417 -0.48 6.26 4.69
CA TRP A 417 -0.57 4.94 5.31
C TRP A 417 -0.83 5.05 6.80
N TYR A 418 -1.78 4.24 7.27
CA TYR A 418 -2.20 4.14 8.65
C TYR A 418 -2.14 2.71 9.12
N LYS A 419 -1.77 2.52 10.37
CA LYS A 419 -1.86 1.23 11.06
C LYS A 419 -3.24 1.09 11.69
N VAL A 420 -3.90 -0.03 11.45
CA VAL A 420 -5.19 -0.35 12.05
C VAL A 420 -4.96 -0.81 13.49
N VAL A 421 -5.60 -0.12 14.42
CA VAL A 421 -5.52 -0.39 15.87
C VAL A 421 -6.65 -1.30 16.29
N MET A 422 -7.86 -1.00 15.83
CA MET A 422 -9.08 -1.73 16.15
C MET A 422 -9.95 -1.85 14.90
N VAL A 423 -10.61 -3.00 14.78
CA VAL A 423 -11.55 -3.33 13.72
C VAL A 423 -12.88 -3.70 14.37
N ASP A 424 -13.96 -3.03 13.95
CA ASP A 424 -15.31 -3.38 14.36
C ASP A 424 -15.93 -4.46 13.45
N ASP A 425 -17.07 -5.00 13.86
CA ASP A 425 -17.84 -5.97 13.08
C ASP A 425 -18.37 -5.35 11.77
N VAL A 426 -18.64 -6.20 10.77
CA VAL A 426 -19.29 -5.74 9.54
C VAL A 426 -20.77 -5.50 9.82
N VAL A 427 -21.23 -4.29 9.53
CA VAL A 427 -22.62 -3.88 9.76
C VAL A 427 -23.34 -3.76 8.41
N PRO A 428 -24.44 -4.51 8.19
CA PRO A 428 -25.30 -4.31 7.02
C PRO A 428 -26.10 -3.01 7.16
N ASP A 429 -26.21 -2.23 6.09
CA ASP A 429 -26.97 -0.97 6.08
C ASP A 429 -28.48 -1.14 5.79
N GLY A 430 -28.92 -2.38 5.56
CA GLY A 430 -30.31 -2.73 5.22
C GLY A 430 -30.65 -2.60 3.73
N SER A 431 -29.76 -2.05 2.89
CA SER A 431 -29.91 -1.96 1.44
C SER A 431 -29.07 -2.99 0.67
N GLY A 432 -28.47 -3.94 1.39
CA GLY A 432 -27.55 -4.94 0.83
C GLY A 432 -26.10 -4.46 0.76
N ASN A 433 -25.78 -3.30 1.34
CA ASN A 433 -24.40 -2.86 1.48
C ASN A 433 -23.87 -3.15 2.86
N TYR A 434 -22.54 -3.16 2.95
CA TYR A 434 -21.80 -3.51 4.15
C TYR A 434 -20.81 -2.41 4.48
N SER A 435 -20.70 -2.09 5.76
CA SER A 435 -19.73 -1.13 6.26
C SER A 435 -18.97 -1.69 7.44
N ARG A 436 -17.72 -1.26 7.60
CA ARG A 436 -16.87 -1.64 8.72
C ARG A 436 -16.14 -0.40 9.23
N ARG A 437 -16.21 -0.17 10.54
CA ARG A 437 -15.50 0.93 11.19
C ARG A 437 -14.14 0.45 11.67
N LEU A 438 -13.14 1.30 11.49
CA LEU A 438 -11.75 1.03 11.87
C LEU A 438 -11.24 2.18 12.72
N THR A 439 -10.55 1.88 13.81
CA THR A 439 -9.70 2.84 14.51
C THR A 439 -8.29 2.74 13.96
N ILE A 440 -7.73 3.85 13.52
CA ILE A 440 -6.43 3.90 12.85
C ILE A 440 -5.45 4.84 13.56
N ASN A 441 -4.15 4.58 13.38
CA ASN A 441 -3.04 5.37 13.91
C ASN A 441 -2.02 5.63 12.79
N GLY A 442 -1.64 6.89 12.59
CA GLY A 442 -0.72 7.29 11.54
C GLY A 442 -0.44 8.79 11.54
N PRO A 443 0.05 9.34 10.41
CA PRO A 443 0.28 10.78 10.28
C PRO A 443 -1.03 11.56 10.28
N ASP A 444 -0.95 12.85 10.61
CA ASP A 444 -2.10 13.74 10.51
C ASP A 444 -2.55 13.83 9.05
N TRP A 445 -3.85 13.64 8.85
CA TRP A 445 -4.46 13.85 7.55
C TRP A 445 -4.43 15.34 7.23
N PRO A 446 -3.98 15.76 6.03
CA PRO A 446 -3.87 17.17 5.68
C PRO A 446 -5.27 17.77 5.60
N VAL A 447 -5.65 18.51 6.64
CA VAL A 447 -6.87 19.33 6.64
C VAL A 447 -6.56 20.61 5.88
N GLU A 448 -7.37 20.96 4.90
CA GLU A 448 -7.30 22.30 4.32
C GLU A 448 -7.80 23.26 5.40
N GLU A 449 -6.87 23.98 6.05
CA GLU A 449 -7.24 25.06 6.96
C GLU A 449 -8.17 26.01 6.21
N THR A 450 -9.26 26.36 6.87
CA THR A 450 -10.25 27.32 6.37
C THR A 450 -9.51 28.51 5.75
N ASP A 451 -9.83 28.83 4.49
CA ASP A 451 -9.31 30.03 3.84
C ASP A 451 -9.45 31.23 4.79
N ALA A 452 -8.45 32.12 4.80
CA ALA A 452 -8.34 33.25 5.73
C ALA A 452 -9.61 34.13 5.85
N ASP A 453 -10.49 34.06 4.87
CA ASP A 453 -11.77 34.79 4.82
C ASP A 453 -12.89 34.11 5.65
N GLY A 454 -12.62 32.96 6.30
CA GLY A 454 -13.57 32.23 7.14
C GLY A 454 -14.83 31.74 6.42
N THR A 455 -14.88 31.87 5.08
CA THR A 455 -16.08 31.64 4.26
C THR A 455 -16.04 30.30 3.51
N ALA A 456 -14.94 29.56 3.58
CA ALA A 456 -14.89 28.21 3.07
C ALA A 456 -15.70 27.32 4.02
N GLY A 457 -16.94 27.02 3.65
CA GLY A 457 -17.70 25.93 4.25
C GLY A 457 -16.80 24.71 4.29
N THR A 458 -16.81 24.00 5.43
CA THR A 458 -16.10 22.76 5.74
C THR A 458 -16.29 21.70 4.65
N LEU A 459 -15.66 21.88 3.49
CA LEU A 459 -15.39 20.84 2.52
C LEU A 459 -14.24 20.04 3.11
N LEU A 460 -14.54 19.35 4.22
CA LEU A 460 -13.62 18.54 4.98
C LEU A 460 -12.85 17.69 3.98
N SER A 461 -11.52 17.73 4.07
CA SER A 461 -10.62 16.98 3.21
C SER A 461 -10.70 15.46 3.46
N VAL A 462 -11.79 14.94 4.02
CA VAL A 462 -12.08 13.52 4.32
C VAL A 462 -11.56 12.58 3.22
N PRO A 463 -10.71 11.59 3.52
CA PRO A 463 -10.35 10.57 2.55
C PRO A 463 -11.59 9.98 1.88
N THR A 464 -11.52 9.75 0.57
CA THR A 464 -12.66 9.23 -0.20
C THR A 464 -12.48 7.75 -0.53
N HIS A 465 -11.23 7.29 -0.54
CA HIS A 465 -10.88 5.91 -0.87
C HIS A 465 -9.93 5.35 0.18
N ALA A 466 -10.01 4.04 0.37
CA ALA A 466 -9.07 3.26 1.14
C ALA A 466 -8.50 2.17 0.24
N ILE A 467 -7.19 1.97 0.30
CA ILE A 467 -6.49 0.92 -0.43
C ILE A 467 -5.94 -0.03 0.62
N ILE A 468 -6.34 -1.30 0.52
CA ILE A 468 -5.83 -2.37 1.38
C ILE A 468 -4.93 -3.25 0.54
N VAL A 469 -3.77 -3.58 1.11
CA VAL A 469 -2.83 -4.54 0.53
C VAL A 469 -2.57 -5.61 1.58
N ASP A 470 -2.93 -6.85 1.25
CA ASP A 470 -2.81 -7.97 2.17
C ASP A 470 -1.33 -8.31 2.42
N GLY A 471 -1.06 -8.75 3.65
CA GLY A 471 0.29 -9.11 4.08
C GLY A 471 1.21 -7.92 4.34
N VAL A 472 0.75 -6.66 4.24
CA VAL A 472 1.55 -5.51 4.67
C VAL A 472 1.75 -5.57 6.19
N VAL A 473 3.00 -5.68 6.61
CA VAL A 473 3.40 -5.77 8.02
C VAL A 473 3.98 -4.47 8.56
N GLY A 474 4.46 -3.59 7.69
CA GLY A 474 5.05 -2.32 8.08
C GLY A 474 5.17 -1.35 6.91
N VAL A 475 5.08 -0.06 7.21
CA VAL A 475 5.34 1.02 6.24
C VAL A 475 6.38 1.96 6.82
N TYR A 476 7.44 2.22 6.06
CA TYR A 476 8.48 3.18 6.40
C TYR A 476 8.43 4.37 5.45
N SER A 477 8.19 5.57 6.00
CA SER A 477 8.02 6.79 5.21
C SER A 477 9.25 7.68 5.32
N LYS A 478 9.75 8.19 4.19
CA LYS A 478 10.86 9.15 4.18
C LYS A 478 10.76 10.11 2.99
N ARG A 479 11.06 11.39 3.24
CA ARG A 479 11.16 12.39 2.17
C ARG A 479 12.37 12.11 1.29
N VAL A 480 12.16 12.13 -0.01
CA VAL A 480 13.17 11.92 -1.04
C VAL A 480 13.05 12.98 -2.11
N ARG A 481 14.18 13.25 -2.77
CA ARG A 481 14.20 13.99 -4.01
C ARG A 481 14.49 13.01 -5.13
N LEU A 482 13.76 13.11 -6.25
CA LEU A 482 14.06 12.34 -7.43
C LEU A 482 15.40 12.81 -8.01
N GLU A 483 16.35 11.88 -8.12
CA GLU A 483 17.70 12.17 -8.61
C GLU A 483 17.65 12.12 -10.16
N THR A 484 17.35 13.26 -10.80
CA THR A 484 17.38 13.38 -12.26
C THR A 484 18.80 13.56 -12.81
N GLN A 485 19.72 14.06 -11.97
CA GLN A 485 21.12 14.28 -12.32
C GLN A 485 22.03 13.24 -11.65
N THR A 486 22.96 12.69 -12.42
CA THR A 486 24.01 11.85 -11.85
C THR A 486 24.81 12.66 -10.84
N PRO A 487 25.24 12.10 -9.69
CA PRO A 487 26.08 12.81 -8.73
C PRO A 487 27.42 13.31 -9.31
N TRP A 488 27.73 12.93 -10.55
CA TRP A 488 28.92 13.30 -11.31
C TRP A 488 28.64 14.19 -12.52
N SER A 489 27.41 14.66 -12.75
CA SER A 489 27.19 15.67 -13.80
C SER A 489 27.62 17.03 -13.24
N PRO A 490 28.59 17.71 -13.85
CA PRO A 490 29.15 18.97 -13.36
C PRO A 490 28.15 20.13 -13.35
#